data_AF-A0A850QKN4-F1
#
_entry.id   AF-A0A850QKN4-F1
#
_cell.length_a   1.000
_cell.length_b   1.000
_cell.length_c   1.000
_cell.angle_alpha   90.00
_cell.angle_beta   90.00
_cell.angle_gamma   90.00
#
_symmetry.space_group_name_H-M   'P 1'
#
loop_
_entity.id
_entity.type
_entity.pdbx_description
1 polymer ?
#
loop_
_entity_poly.entity_id
_entity_poly.type
_entity_poly.pdbx_seq_one_letter_code
_entity_poly.pdbx_strand_id
1 'polypeptide(L)'
;MFQFMTSTRIVFGEHALVESLSSLNQFGYSVLLVTGQDSSRAQPLIEYFQQQSMRFQQVSVLGEPLIAMVEEMAAMARQFRPDMVIAIGGGSVLDTGKALAALIPNQGSVYDYAEVVGRNLPLQSKPIPFIA
;
A
#
# COMPACT_ATOMS: atom_id res chain seq x y z
N MET A 1 -15.63 -24.17 15.32
CA MET A 1 -14.39 -23.39 15.51
C MET A 1 -14.53 -22.12 14.70
N PHE A 2 -14.34 -20.94 15.28
CA PHE A 2 -14.36 -19.67 14.55
C PHE A 2 -12.98 -19.03 14.61
N GLN A 3 -12.61 -18.31 13.56
CA GLN A 3 -11.38 -17.52 13.49
C GLN A 3 -11.74 -16.08 13.13
N PHE A 4 -11.05 -15.13 13.75
CA PHE A 4 -11.21 -13.70 13.50
C PHE A 4 -9.84 -13.10 13.16
N MET A 5 -9.73 -12.50 11.98
CA MET A 5 -8.49 -11.89 11.48
C MET A 5 -8.73 -10.40 11.25
N THR A 6 -7.84 -9.56 11.78
CA THR A 6 -7.95 -8.10 11.73
C THR A 6 -6.57 -7.46 11.60
N SER A 7 -6.53 -6.15 11.37
CA SER A 7 -5.31 -5.34 11.39
C SER A 7 -4.59 -5.44 12.73
N THR A 8 -3.26 -5.39 12.70
CA THR A 8 -2.42 -5.42 13.91
C THR A 8 -2.60 -4.19 14.79
N ARG A 9 -2.93 -3.03 14.19
CA ARG A 9 -3.22 -1.78 14.88
C ARG A 9 -4.33 -1.03 14.15
N ILE A 10 -5.27 -0.48 14.90
CA ILE A 10 -6.32 0.41 14.41
C ILE A 10 -6.21 1.72 15.18
N VAL A 11 -6.08 2.84 14.48
CA VAL A 11 -6.14 4.18 15.06
C VAL A 11 -7.38 4.85 14.48
N PHE A 12 -8.29 5.28 15.35
CA PHE A 12 -9.58 5.83 14.96
C PHE A 12 -9.96 6.97 15.90
N GLY A 13 -10.58 8.00 15.35
CA GLY A 13 -11.01 9.19 16.08
C GLY A 13 -10.86 10.45 15.22
N GLU A 14 -11.39 11.56 15.74
CA GLU A 14 -11.08 12.87 15.19
C GLU A 14 -9.57 13.12 15.29
N HIS A 15 -8.96 13.73 14.27
CA HIS A 15 -7.52 14.01 14.20
C HIS A 15 -6.58 12.78 14.20
N ALA A 16 -7.11 11.55 14.21
CA ALA A 16 -6.33 10.31 14.27
C ALA A 16 -5.20 10.21 13.23
N LEU A 17 -5.43 10.69 12.00
CA LEU A 17 -4.41 10.70 10.95
C LEU A 17 -3.20 11.53 11.41
N VAL A 18 -3.42 12.82 11.73
CA VAL A 18 -2.35 13.76 12.07
C VAL A 18 -1.59 13.31 13.32
N GLU A 19 -2.30 12.84 14.34
CA GLU A 19 -1.71 12.38 15.59
C GLU A 19 -0.87 11.11 15.45
N SER A 20 -1.13 10.31 14.40
CA SER A 20 -0.44 9.03 14.18
C SER A 20 0.68 9.08 13.14
N LEU A 21 0.89 10.20 12.45
CA LEU A 21 1.91 10.33 11.39
C LEU A 21 3.32 9.94 11.86
N SER A 22 3.70 10.30 13.10
CA SER A 22 4.99 9.95 13.70
C SER A 22 5.22 8.44 13.82
N SER A 23 4.16 7.65 13.87
CA SER A 23 4.25 6.19 13.92
C SER A 23 4.71 5.57 12.60
N LEU A 24 4.69 6.32 11.49
CA LEU A 24 5.16 5.84 10.19
C LEU A 24 6.70 5.64 10.19
N ASN A 25 7.43 6.42 10.98
CA ASN A 25 8.89 6.40 11.04
C ASN A 25 9.46 5.03 11.44
N GLN A 26 8.69 4.18 12.12
CA GLN A 26 9.11 2.84 12.52
C GLN A 26 9.22 1.86 11.32
N PHE A 27 8.62 2.20 10.17
CA PHE A 27 8.56 1.33 9.00
C PHE A 27 9.57 1.71 7.90
N GLY A 28 10.34 2.79 8.08
CA GLY A 28 11.32 3.27 7.11
C GLY A 28 11.06 4.70 6.62
N TYR A 29 11.77 5.11 5.57
CA TYR A 29 11.77 6.49 5.06
C TYR A 29 11.53 6.57 3.55
N SER A 30 11.18 5.45 2.90
CA SER A 30 10.69 5.43 1.53
C SER A 30 9.28 4.86 1.41
N VAL A 31 8.38 5.64 0.81
CA VAL A 31 6.94 5.37 0.81
C VAL A 31 6.41 5.22 -0.62
N LEU A 32 5.64 4.16 -0.87
CA LEU A 32 4.74 4.14 -2.01
C LEU A 32 3.35 4.60 -1.54
N LEU A 33 2.93 5.77 -2.02
CA LEU A 33 1.65 6.37 -1.69
C LEU A 33 0.61 6.01 -2.76
N VAL A 34 -0.42 5.26 -2.40
CA VAL A 34 -1.52 4.85 -3.28
C VAL A 34 -2.73 5.72 -2.99
N THR A 35 -3.22 6.45 -3.99
CA THR A 35 -4.39 7.34 -3.85
C THR A 35 -5.47 6.99 -4.86
N GLY A 36 -6.67 7.54 -4.67
CA GLY A 36 -7.67 7.61 -5.75
C GLY A 36 -7.34 8.71 -6.77
N GLN A 37 -8.33 9.03 -7.62
CA GLN A 37 -8.25 10.17 -8.54
C GLN A 37 -8.04 11.49 -7.81
N ASP A 38 -8.79 11.69 -6.73
CA ASP A 38 -8.63 12.84 -5.85
C ASP A 38 -7.59 12.52 -4.76
N SER A 39 -6.45 13.18 -4.85
CA SER A 39 -5.35 13.06 -3.88
C SER A 39 -5.39 14.12 -2.78
N SER A 40 -6.41 14.99 -2.73
CA SER A 40 -6.54 16.05 -1.72
C SER A 40 -6.48 15.49 -0.29
N ARG A 41 -7.08 14.32 -0.07
CA ARG A 41 -7.07 13.60 1.21
C ARG A 41 -5.68 13.16 1.65
N ALA A 42 -4.76 12.98 0.71
CA ALA A 42 -3.37 12.57 0.97
C ALA A 42 -2.46 13.75 1.32
N GLN A 43 -2.94 15.00 1.22
CA GLN A 43 -2.13 16.19 1.42
C GLN A 43 -1.43 16.23 2.80
N PRO A 44 -2.09 15.89 3.94
CA PRO A 44 -1.40 15.86 5.23
C PRO A 44 -0.25 14.84 5.29
N LEU A 45 -0.37 13.72 4.57
CA LEU A 45 0.69 12.72 4.46
C LEU A 45 1.86 13.25 3.63
N ILE A 46 1.57 13.88 2.49
CA ILE A 46 2.60 14.45 1.60
C ILE A 46 3.40 15.53 2.33
N GLU A 47 2.72 16.42 3.04
CA GLU A 47 3.35 17.46 3.85
C GLU A 47 4.24 16.85 4.94
N TYR A 48 3.77 15.80 5.60
CA TYR A 48 4.56 15.07 6.59
C TYR A 48 5.80 14.43 5.98
N PHE A 49 5.67 13.76 4.83
CA PHE A 49 6.81 13.14 4.13
C PHE A 49 7.87 14.18 3.78
N GLN A 50 7.45 15.35 3.29
CA GLN A 50 8.36 16.46 3.00
C GLN A 50 9.06 16.97 4.26
N GLN A 51 8.33 17.18 5.36
CA GLN A 51 8.90 17.63 6.64
C GLN A 51 9.92 16.64 7.21
N GLN A 52 9.67 15.34 7.06
CA GLN A 52 10.57 14.28 7.54
C GLN A 52 11.65 13.89 6.53
N SER A 53 11.73 14.57 5.38
CA SER A 53 12.63 14.19 4.27
C SER A 53 12.48 12.73 3.83
N MET A 54 11.25 12.20 3.90
CA MET A 54 10.92 10.88 3.38
C MET A 54 10.85 10.94 1.85
N ARG A 55 11.46 9.95 1.20
CA ARG A 55 11.32 9.76 -0.23
C ARG A 55 9.97 9.12 -0.49
N PHE A 56 9.16 9.66 -1.39
CA PHE A 56 7.90 9.01 -1.74
C PHE A 56 7.66 8.99 -3.25
N GLN A 57 6.91 7.99 -3.69
CA GLN A 57 6.35 7.91 -5.03
C GLN A 57 4.85 7.70 -4.94
N GLN A 58 4.10 8.48 -5.70
CA GLN A 58 2.65 8.41 -5.71
C GLN A 58 2.14 7.64 -6.93
N VAL A 59 1.12 6.80 -6.71
CA VAL A 59 0.33 6.13 -7.75
C VAL A 59 -1.15 6.40 -7.53
N SER A 60 -1.89 6.64 -8.61
CA SER A 60 -3.34 6.88 -8.56
C SER A 60 -4.08 5.71 -9.16
N VAL A 61 -5.13 5.25 -8.47
CA VAL A 61 -6.01 4.15 -8.89
C VAL A 61 -7.34 4.74 -9.35
N LEU A 62 -7.71 4.41 -10.58
CA LEU A 62 -8.96 4.84 -11.21
C LEU A 62 -9.87 3.63 -11.38
N GLY A 63 -11.01 3.61 -10.70
CA GLY A 63 -12.00 2.54 -10.81
C GLY A 63 -11.57 1.22 -10.17
N GLU A 64 -11.93 0.11 -10.80
CA GLU A 64 -11.63 -1.25 -10.33
C GLU A 64 -10.20 -1.66 -10.74
N PRO A 65 -9.38 -2.18 -9.81
CA PRO A 65 -7.99 -2.50 -10.10
C PRO A 65 -7.89 -3.75 -10.97
N LEU A 66 -7.40 -3.56 -12.21
CA LEU A 66 -7.11 -4.67 -13.12
C LEU A 66 -5.74 -5.30 -12.79
N ILE A 67 -5.61 -6.60 -13.02
CA ILE A 67 -4.37 -7.36 -12.80
C ILE A 67 -3.17 -6.68 -13.51
N ALA A 68 -3.35 -6.30 -14.78
CA ALA A 68 -2.28 -5.65 -15.56
C ALA A 68 -1.85 -4.30 -14.96
N MET A 69 -2.78 -3.52 -14.40
CA MET A 69 -2.46 -2.26 -13.74
C MET A 69 -1.63 -2.50 -12.48
N VAL A 70 -2.00 -3.50 -11.68
CA VAL A 70 -1.26 -3.86 -10.45
C VAL A 70 0.14 -4.39 -10.81
N GLU A 71 0.28 -5.18 -11.88
CA GLU A 71 1.59 -5.66 -12.36
C GLU A 71 2.51 -4.51 -12.75
N GLU A 72 2.01 -3.57 -13.55
CA GLU A 72 2.77 -2.40 -13.99
C GLU A 72 3.19 -1.53 -12.81
N MET A 73 2.26 -1.23 -11.90
CA MET A 73 2.52 -0.47 -10.69
C MET A 73 3.54 -1.19 -9.79
N ALA A 74 3.45 -2.51 -9.64
CA ALA A 74 4.39 -3.30 -8.84
C ALA A 74 5.79 -3.32 -9.47
N ALA A 75 5.90 -3.38 -10.80
CA ALA A 75 7.17 -3.34 -11.51
C ALA A 75 7.88 -1.99 -11.33
N MET A 76 7.13 -0.89 -11.47
CA MET A 76 7.65 0.46 -11.24
C MET A 76 8.02 0.67 -9.76
N ALA A 77 7.16 0.27 -8.83
CA ALA A 77 7.44 0.39 -7.40
C ALA A 77 8.66 -0.43 -6.96
N ARG A 78 8.93 -1.59 -7.60
CA ARG A 78 10.15 -2.37 -7.36
C ARG A 78 11.43 -1.61 -7.68
N GLN A 79 11.42 -0.77 -8.71
CA GLN A 79 12.58 0.07 -9.03
C GLN A 79 12.77 1.16 -7.96
N PHE A 80 11.67 1.69 -7.45
CA PHE A 80 11.67 2.67 -6.36
C PHE A 80 12.10 2.07 -5.02
N ARG A 81 11.88 0.77 -4.77
CA ARG A 81 12.21 0.07 -3.51
C ARG A 81 11.64 0.79 -2.28
N PRO A 82 10.31 0.87 -2.14
CA PRO A 82 9.69 1.45 -0.95
C PRO A 82 9.89 0.53 0.27
N ASP A 83 10.04 1.14 1.44
CA ASP A 83 10.05 0.43 2.73
C ASP A 83 8.62 0.10 3.18
N MET A 84 7.64 0.91 2.76
CA MET A 84 6.22 0.72 3.10
C MET A 84 5.28 1.18 1.98
N VAL A 85 4.06 0.64 2.01
CA VAL A 85 2.94 1.10 1.17
C VAL A 85 1.90 1.78 2.06
N ILE A 86 1.50 2.99 1.71
CA ILE A 86 0.44 3.74 2.37
C ILE A 86 -0.67 3.96 1.36
N ALA A 87 -1.89 3.49 1.65
CA ALA A 87 -3.05 3.66 0.78
C ALA A 87 -4.09 4.56 1.44
N ILE A 88 -4.54 5.60 0.74
CA ILE A 88 -5.57 6.53 1.25
C ILE A 88 -6.67 6.74 0.20
N GLY A 89 -7.85 6.22 0.48
CA GLY A 89 -8.98 6.26 -0.46
C GLY A 89 -10.11 5.30 -0.10
N GLY A 90 -10.84 4.84 -1.12
CA GLY A 90 -11.88 3.82 -0.99
C GLY A 90 -11.34 2.38 -1.17
N GLY A 91 -12.25 1.41 -1.27
CA GLY A 91 -11.91 -0.03 -1.37
C GLY A 91 -10.88 -0.36 -2.45
N SER A 92 -11.07 0.11 -3.68
CA SER A 92 -10.13 -0.11 -4.79
C SER A 92 -8.69 0.33 -4.49
N VAL A 93 -8.54 1.47 -3.81
CA VAL A 93 -7.23 2.03 -3.44
C VAL A 93 -6.57 1.15 -2.38
N LEU A 94 -7.34 0.71 -1.39
CA LEU A 94 -6.85 -0.16 -0.32
C LEU A 94 -6.46 -1.54 -0.85
N ASP A 95 -7.27 -2.13 -1.72
CA ASP A 95 -7.00 -3.46 -2.28
C ASP A 95 -5.79 -3.44 -3.23
N THR A 96 -5.65 -2.37 -4.02
CA THR A 96 -4.43 -2.13 -4.80
C THR A 96 -3.21 -2.00 -3.90
N GLY A 97 -3.31 -1.22 -2.81
CA GLY A 97 -2.21 -1.05 -1.87
C GLY A 97 -1.77 -2.36 -1.20
N LYS A 98 -2.73 -3.20 -0.77
CA LYS A 98 -2.44 -4.54 -0.24
C LYS A 98 -1.73 -5.42 -1.26
N ALA A 99 -2.24 -5.43 -2.50
CA ALA A 99 -1.65 -6.21 -3.57
C ALA A 99 -0.20 -5.75 -3.82
N LEU A 100 0.04 -4.45 -3.94
CA LEU A 100 1.37 -3.89 -4.13
C LEU A 100 2.31 -4.24 -2.96
N ALA A 101 1.86 -4.14 -1.71
CA ALA A 101 2.66 -4.50 -0.55
C ALA A 101 3.09 -5.98 -0.56
N ALA A 102 2.23 -6.88 -1.06
CA ALA A 102 2.56 -8.28 -1.24
C ALA A 102 3.48 -8.52 -2.46
N LEU A 103 3.26 -7.84 -3.58
CA LEU A 103 3.91 -8.12 -4.86
C LEU A 103 5.27 -7.44 -5.03
N ILE A 104 5.50 -6.29 -4.40
CA ILE A 104 6.79 -5.59 -4.49
C ILE A 104 7.97 -6.48 -4.05
N PRO A 105 7.92 -7.17 -2.89
CA PRO A 105 9.01 -8.06 -2.47
C PRO A 105 9.00 -9.43 -3.16
N ASN A 106 7.95 -9.76 -3.92
CA ASN A 106 7.79 -11.05 -4.58
C ASN A 106 8.04 -10.94 -6.08
N GLN A 107 8.98 -11.74 -6.60
CA GLN A 107 9.19 -11.83 -8.04
C GLN A 107 8.15 -12.79 -8.64
N GLY A 108 7.57 -12.46 -9.79
CA GLY A 108 6.53 -13.28 -10.44
C GLY A 108 5.42 -12.44 -11.08
N SER A 109 4.51 -13.11 -11.78
CA SER A 109 3.28 -12.48 -12.29
C SER A 109 2.25 -12.40 -11.16
N VAL A 110 1.39 -11.38 -11.19
CA VAL A 110 0.24 -11.30 -10.27
C VAL A 110 -0.67 -12.50 -10.42
N TYR A 111 -0.71 -13.08 -11.61
CA TYR A 111 -1.45 -14.32 -11.90
C TYR A 111 -0.95 -15.51 -11.08
N ASP A 112 0.31 -15.53 -10.67
CA ASP A 112 0.84 -16.62 -9.84
C ASP A 112 0.20 -16.60 -8.44
N TYR A 113 -0.18 -15.43 -7.93
CA TYR A 113 -0.64 -15.23 -6.56
C TYR A 113 -2.15 -15.00 -6.42
N ALA A 114 -2.87 -14.69 -7.50
CA ALA A 114 -4.30 -14.44 -7.45
C ALA A 114 -5.09 -15.74 -7.11
N GLU A 115 -5.99 -15.67 -6.13
CA GLU A 115 -6.72 -16.84 -5.61
C GLU A 115 -7.80 -17.37 -6.57
N VAL A 116 -8.57 -16.47 -7.20
CA VAL A 116 -9.76 -16.86 -7.99
C VAL A 116 -9.44 -17.06 -9.47
N VAL A 117 -8.56 -16.23 -10.01
CA VAL A 117 -8.26 -16.18 -11.44
C VAL A 117 -6.88 -16.75 -11.77
N GLY A 118 -6.05 -17.00 -10.75
CA GLY A 118 -4.64 -17.34 -10.88
C GLY A 118 -4.27 -18.72 -10.34
N ARG A 119 -2.97 -18.93 -10.10
CA ARG A 119 -2.41 -20.22 -9.65
C ARG A 119 -2.44 -20.41 -8.13
N ASN A 120 -2.83 -19.38 -7.37
CA ASN A 120 -2.87 -19.39 -5.90
C ASN A 120 -1.58 -19.93 -5.25
N LEU A 121 -0.43 -19.54 -5.80
CA LEU A 121 0.87 -19.90 -5.22
C LEU A 121 1.11 -19.08 -3.95
N PRO A 122 1.76 -19.66 -2.93
CA PRO A 122 2.11 -18.91 -1.74
C PRO A 122 3.14 -17.82 -2.06
N LEU A 123 3.03 -16.68 -1.36
CA LEU A 123 4.07 -15.64 -1.39
C LEU A 123 5.40 -16.23 -0.91
N GLN A 124 6.47 -15.98 -1.67
CA GLN A 124 7.82 -16.47 -1.36
C GLN A 124 8.55 -15.55 -0.37
N SER A 125 8.26 -14.26 -0.43
CA SER A 125 8.80 -13.21 0.44
C SER A 125 7.69 -12.62 1.30
N LYS A 126 8.06 -12.23 2.53
CA LYS A 126 7.16 -11.48 3.42
C LYS A 126 6.74 -10.16 2.75
N PRO A 127 5.44 -9.80 2.76
CA PRO A 127 4.99 -8.48 2.33
C PRO A 127 5.70 -7.35 3.09
N ILE A 128 5.92 -6.22 2.42
CA ILE A 128 6.35 -4.99 3.09
C ILE A 128 5.19 -4.42 3.92
N PRO A 129 5.47 -3.61 4.96
CA PRO A 129 4.44 -2.94 5.75
C PRO A 129 3.38 -2.23 4.88
N PHE A 130 2.11 -2.51 5.17
CA PHE A 130 0.95 -1.87 4.54
C PHE A 130 0.15 -1.09 5.59
N ILE A 131 -0.15 0.17 5.27
CA ILE A 131 -0.92 1.09 6.10
C ILE A 131 -2.09 1.64 5.27
N ALA A 132 -3.28 1.71 5.86
CA ALA A 132 -4.54 2.15 5.26
C ALA A 132 -5.23 3.21 6.11
#